data_AF-A0A953IGZ5-F1
#
_entry.id   AF-A0A953IGZ5-F1
#
_cell.length_a   1.000
_cell.length_b   1.000
_cell.length_c   1.000
_cell.angle_alpha   90.00
_cell.angle_beta   90.00
_cell.angle_gamma   90.00
#
_symmetry.space_group_name_H-M   'P 1'
#
loop_
_entity.id
_entity.type
_entity.pdbx_description
1 polymer ?
#
loop_
_entity_poly.entity_id
_entity_poly.type
_entity_poly.pdbx_seq_one_letter_code
_entity_poly.pdbx_strand_id
1 'polypeptide(L)' 'MIYLETGSTDPYFNLAFEEYVFENLDPTKSYFILWQNENTIVVGRHQNTYEEINQRYVEEHGIR' A
#
# COMPACT_ATOMS: atom_id res chain seq x y z
N MET A 1 -18.25 -12.25 -6.40
CA MET A 1 -16.88 -11.74 -6.18
C MET A 1 -16.59 -10.70 -7.24
N ILE A 2 -16.26 -9.47 -6.84
CA ILE A 2 -16.00 -8.32 -7.71
C ILE A 2 -14.49 -8.10 -7.75
N TYR A 3 -13.91 -8.01 -8.95
CA TYR A 3 -12.50 -7.68 -9.15
C TYR A 3 -12.32 -6.16 -9.21
N LEU A 4 -11.28 -5.66 -8.56
CA LEU A 4 -10.86 -4.26 -8.55
C LEU A 4 -9.37 -4.17 -8.85
N GLU A 5 -8.94 -3.07 -9.47
CA GLU A 5 -7.55 -2.79 -9.80
C GLU A 5 -7.32 -1.27 -9.74
N THR A 6 -6.16 -0.86 -9.23
CA THR A 6 -5.84 0.55 -9.03
C THR A 6 -5.34 1.23 -10.31
N GLY A 7 -4.70 0.46 -11.21
CA GLY A 7 -4.00 0.99 -12.37
C GLY A 7 -2.82 1.90 -12.02
N SER A 8 -2.37 1.88 -10.77
CA SER A 8 -1.35 2.77 -10.21
C SER A 8 -0.23 1.95 -9.56
N THR A 9 0.99 2.46 -9.68
CA THR A 9 2.13 1.97 -8.91
C THR A 9 2.47 2.85 -7.71
N ASP A 10 1.72 3.93 -7.47
CA ASP A 10 1.95 4.80 -6.31
C ASP A 10 1.50 4.09 -5.01
N PRO A 11 2.43 3.80 -4.07
CA PRO A 11 2.10 3.14 -2.81
C PRO A 11 1.10 3.90 -1.95
N TYR A 12 1.14 5.23 -1.96
CA TYR A 12 0.24 6.05 -1.15
C TYR A 12 -1.19 5.93 -1.66
N PHE A 13 -1.38 5.95 -2.98
CA PHE A 13 -2.68 5.74 -3.59
C PHE A 13 -3.18 4.30 -3.41
N ASN A 14 -2.32 3.30 -3.62
CA ASN A 14 -2.70 1.89 -3.53
C ASN A 14 -3.17 1.51 -2.12
N LEU A 15 -2.45 1.94 -1.07
CA LEU A 15 -2.84 1.69 0.31
C LEU A 15 -4.12 2.45 0.69
N ALA A 16 -4.28 3.70 0.24
CA ALA A 16 -5.51 4.46 0.45
C ALA A 16 -6.72 3.82 -0.26
N PHE A 17 -6.52 3.29 -1.47
CA PHE A 17 -7.56 2.56 -2.21
C PHE A 17 -7.95 1.27 -1.49
N GLU A 18 -6.98 0.50 -1.00
CA GLU A 18 -7.22 -0.72 -0.22
C GLU A 18 -8.05 -0.42 1.04
N GLU A 19 -7.64 0.59 1.83
CA GLU A 19 -8.38 1.00 3.03
C GLU A 19 -9.78 1.50 2.68
N TYR A 20 -9.95 2.27 1.60
CA TYR A 20 -11.26 2.72 1.16
C TYR A 20 -12.16 1.54 0.80
N VAL A 21 -11.65 0.56 0.06
CA VAL A 21 -12.40 -0.66 -0.29
C VAL A 21 -12.84 -1.40 0.96
N PHE A 22 -11.94 -1.53 1.95
CA PHE A 22 -12.22 -2.23 3.19
C PHE A 22 -13.26 -1.52 4.08
N GLU A 23 -13.14 -0.19 4.23
CA GLU A 23 -13.95 0.59 5.18
C GLU A 23 -15.28 1.09 4.59
N ASN A 24 -15.39 1.25 3.26
CA ASN A 24 -16.51 2.00 2.66
C ASN A 24 -17.37 1.18 1.68
N LEU A 25 -16.87 0.09 1.11
CA LEU A 25 -17.69 -0.71 0.19
C LEU A 25 -18.64 -1.65 0.95
N ASP A 26 -19.68 -2.09 0.23
CA ASP A 26 -20.75 -2.94 0.77
C ASP A 26 -20.17 -4.26 1.33
N PRO A 27 -20.19 -4.46 2.67
CA PRO A 27 -19.54 -5.60 3.32
C PRO A 27 -20.24 -6.93 3.03
N THR A 28 -21.43 -6.93 2.42
CA THR A 28 -22.13 -8.15 2.01
C THR A 28 -21.59 -8.73 0.70
N LYS A 29 -20.74 -7.97 -0.01
CA LYS A 29 -20.09 -8.38 -1.25
C LYS A 29 -18.65 -8.81 -0.98
N SER A 30 -18.15 -9.72 -1.82
CA SER A 30 -16.74 -10.11 -1.80
C SER A 30 -15.98 -9.36 -2.88
N TYR A 31 -14.86 -8.75 -2.49
CA TYR A 31 -13.96 -8.02 -3.38
C TYR A 31 -12.61 -8.73 -3.47
N PHE A 32 -11.97 -8.64 -4.63
CA PHE A 32 -10.62 -9.14 -4.86
C PHE A 32 -9.83 -8.05 -5.57
N ILE A 33 -8.66 -7.68 -5.04
CA ILE A 33 -7.81 -6.62 -5.55
C ILE A 33 -6.44 -7.19 -5.87
N LEU A 34 -5.90 -6.83 -7.03
CA LEU A 34 -4.47 -6.94 -7.32
C LEU A 34 -3.93 -5.55 -7.60
N TRP A 35 -2.77 -5.24 -7.03
CA TRP A 35 -2.03 -4.00 -7.25
C TRP A 35 -0.54 -4.23 -6.99
N GLN A 36 0.28 -3.32 -7.50
CA GLN A 36 1.73 -3.36 -7.35
C GLN A 36 2.21 -1.96 -7.00
N ASN A 37 3.14 -1.82 -6.07
CA ASN A 37 3.81 -0.55 -5.80
C ASN A 37 5.09 -0.41 -6.63
N GLU A 38 5.51 0.84 -6.86
CA GLU A 38 6.88 1.19 -7.18
C GLU A 38 7.82 0.82 -6.01
N ASN A 39 9.12 1.02 -6.15
CA ASN A 39 10.11 0.60 -5.16
C ASN A 39 9.81 1.22 -3.77
N THR A 40 9.26 0.42 -2.85
CA THR A 40 8.63 0.89 -1.61
C THR A 40 8.94 -0.06 -0.46
N ILE A 41 9.16 0.50 0.74
CA ILE A 41 9.16 -0.26 2.00
C ILE A 41 7.84 0.02 2.72
N VAL A 42 6.99 -1.01 2.87
CA VAL A 42 5.77 -0.91 3.66
C VAL A 42 6.08 -1.28 5.11
N VAL A 43 5.86 -0.35 6.03
CA VAL A 43 6.12 -0.54 7.47
C VAL A 43 4.83 -0.86 8.20
N GLY A 44 4.86 -1.86 9.08
CA GLY A 44 3.71 -2.23 9.90
C GLY A 44 3.30 -1.14 10.88
N ARG A 45 2.00 -1.01 11.13
CA ARG A 45 1.37 0.05 11.97
C ARG A 45 2.01 0.27 13.34
N HIS A 46 2.69 -0.72 13.91
CA HIS A 46 3.27 -0.68 15.25
C HIS A 46 4.80 -0.84 15.28
N GLN A 47 5.48 -0.75 14.14
CA GLN A 47 6.94 -0.78 14.07
C GLN A 47 7.53 0.64 14.16
N ASN A 48 8.78 0.74 14.60
CA ASN A 48 9.52 2.01 14.57
C ASN A 48 10.26 2.13 13.24
N THR A 49 9.70 2.86 12.30
CA THR A 49 10.27 3.03 10.95
C THR A 49 11.77 3.36 10.94
N TYR A 50 12.23 4.23 11.85
CA TYR A 50 13.64 4.64 11.88
C TYR A 50 14.61 3.50 12.22
N GLU A 51 14.15 2.50 12.98
CA GLU A 51 14.94 1.32 13.35
C GLU A 51 14.86 0.20 12.29
N GLU A 52 13.82 0.20 11.47
CA GLU A 52 13.58 -0.86 10.47
C GLU A 52 14.23 -0.57 9.12
N ILE A 53 14.52 0.70 8.80
CA ILE A 53 15.02 1.09 7.48
C ILE A 53 16.44 1.65 7.53
N ASN A 54 17.20 1.38 6.47
CA ASN A 54 18.44 2.11 6.22
C ASN A 54 18.12 3.45 5.57
N GLN A 55 17.94 4.49 6.41
CA GLN A 55 17.53 5.83 5.98
C GLN A 55 18.35 6.36 4.80
N ARG A 56 19.69 6.26 4.88
CA ARG A 56 20.57 6.79 3.83
C ARG A 56 20.34 6.07 2.49
N TYR A 57 20.23 4.74 2.52
CA TYR A 57 20.00 3.97 1.30
C TYR A 57 18.65 4.27 0.66
N VAL A 58 17.60 4.39 1.49
CA VAL A 58 16.24 4.73 1.07
C VAL A 58 16.21 6.07 0.34
N GLU A 59 16.82 7.11 0.93
CA GLU A 59 16.92 8.44 0.33
C GLU A 59 17.73 8.44 -0.97
N GLU A 60 18.90 7.79 -0.98
CA GLU A 60 19.79 7.73 -2.15
C GLU A 60 19.15 7.02 -3.36
N HIS A 61 18.27 6.04 -3.12
CA HIS A 61 17.65 5.23 -4.18
C HIS A 61 16.21 5.63 -4.47
N GLY A 62 15.69 6.69 -3.84
CA GLY A 62 14.32 7.16 -4.03
C GLY A 62 13.26 6.12 -3.66
N ILE A 63 13.55 5.28 -2.66
CA ILE A 63 12.60 4.27 -2.18
C ILE A 63 11.52 4.99 -1.38
N ARG A 64 10.26 4.66 -1.67
CA ARG A 64 9.10 5.21 -0.97
C ARG A 64 8.88 4.55 0.39
#